data_AF-A0A6M0BL74-F1
#
_entry.id   AF-A0A6M0BL74-F1
#
_cell.length_a   1.000
_cell.length_b   1.000
_cell.length_c   1.000
_cell.angle_alpha   90.00
_cell.angle_beta   90.00
_cell.angle_gamma   90.00
#
_symmetry.space_group_name_H-M   'P 1'
#
loop_
_entity.id
_entity.type
_entity.pdbx_description
1 polymer ?
#
loop_
_entity_poly.entity_id
_entity_poly.type
_entity_poly.pdbx_seq_one_letter_code
_entity_poly.pdbx_strand_id
1 'polypeptide(L)' 'YNIDFWLLDKTAFNPQYITKNRWIMQYQPVAAEAQARLKQAIFPAIVNVIDSCSVFETEEVVVLDTECLAITSNS' A
#
# COMPACT_ATOMS: atom_id res chain seq x y z
N TYR A 1 16.27 -2.06 -9.33
CA TYR A 1 16.20 -2.87 -8.10
C TYR A 1 15.12 -3.92 -8.32
N ASN A 2 15.50 -5.20 -8.31
CA ASN A 2 14.57 -6.35 -8.37
C ASN A 2 14.07 -6.58 -6.94
N ILE A 3 12.88 -6.07 -6.63
CA ILE A 3 12.21 -6.37 -5.36
C ILE A 3 11.27 -7.54 -5.66
N ASP A 4 11.47 -8.67 -4.99
CA ASP A 4 10.65 -9.87 -5.21
C ASP A 4 9.36 -9.84 -4.36
N PHE A 5 9.42 -9.19 -3.19
CA PHE A 5 8.30 -9.13 -2.26
C PHE A 5 8.08 -7.73 -1.68
N TRP A 6 6.81 -7.35 -1.55
CA TRP A 6 6.40 -6.14 -0.83
C TRP A 6 5.75 -6.53 0.49
N LEU A 7 6.27 -5.98 1.59
CA LEU A 7 5.61 -6.07 2.88
C LEU A 7 4.69 -4.86 3.05
N LEU A 8 3.43 -5.11 3.37
CA LEU A 8 2.40 -4.09 3.52
C LEU A 8 1.70 -4.24 4.87
N ASP A 9 1.60 -3.14 5.62
CA ASP A 9 0.74 -3.05 6.79
C ASP A 9 -0.73 -3.00 6.33
N LYS A 10 -1.59 -3.86 6.90
CA LYS A 10 -3.00 -3.95 6.49
C LYS A 10 -3.79 -2.67 6.74
N THR A 11 -3.29 -1.79 7.60
CA THR A 11 -3.91 -0.49 7.92
C THR A 11 -3.34 0.66 7.10
N ALA A 12 -2.40 0.40 6.18
CA ALA A 12 -1.66 1.42 5.42
C ALA A 12 -2.54 2.38 4.60
N PHE A 13 -3.74 1.94 4.17
CA PHE A 13 -4.68 2.76 3.40
C PHE A 13 -5.72 3.49 4.24
N ASN A 14 -5.50 3.58 5.56
CA ASN A 14 -6.25 4.46 6.43
C ASN A 14 -5.62 5.88 6.40
N PRO A 15 -6.39 6.96 6.17
CA PRO A 15 -5.86 8.34 6.26
C PRO A 15 -5.12 8.66 7.58
N GLN A 16 -5.53 8.06 8.69
CA GLN A 16 -4.89 8.24 9.99
C GLN A 16 -3.52 7.56 10.09
N TYR A 17 -3.28 6.48 9.32
CA TYR A 17 -1.99 5.80 9.28
C TYR A 17 -0.88 6.77 8.85
N ILE A 18 -1.14 7.54 7.78
CA ILE A 18 -0.23 8.58 7.30
C ILE A 18 0.03 9.64 8.38
N THR A 19 -1.01 10.21 8.98
CA THR A 19 -0.84 11.32 9.94
C THR A 19 -0.16 10.94 11.24
N LYS A 20 -0.33 9.68 11.68
CA LYS A 20 0.25 9.19 12.93
C LYS A 20 1.67 8.66 12.74
N ASN A 21 2.05 8.35 11.50
CA ASN A 21 3.37 7.85 11.17
C ASN A 21 4.33 9.01 10.84
N ARG A 22 5.18 9.38 11.82
CA ARG A 22 6.20 10.44 11.66
C ARG A 22 7.15 10.18 10.50
N TRP A 23 7.46 8.91 10.22
CA TRP A 23 8.34 8.54 9.12
C TRP A 23 7.67 8.79 7.77
N ILE A 24 6.37 8.60 7.63
CA ILE A 24 5.66 8.94 6.38
C ILE A 24 5.54 10.46 6.24
N MET A 25 5.21 11.17 7.32
CA MET A 25 4.99 12.62 7.30
C MET A 25 6.21 13.44 6.87
N GLN A 26 7.43 12.88 6.92
CA GLN A 26 8.63 13.56 6.44
C GLN A 26 8.68 13.69 4.90
N TYR A 27 7.94 12.85 4.16
CA TYR A 27 7.93 12.82 2.70
C TYR A 27 6.90 13.79 2.10
N GLN A 28 6.96 15.06 2.50
CA GLN A 28 6.11 16.10 1.90
C GLN A 28 6.61 16.47 0.49
N PRO A 29 5.69 16.83 -0.44
CA PRO A 29 4.23 16.96 -0.27
C PRO A 29 3.46 15.64 -0.42
N VAL A 30 4.13 14.56 -0.85
CA VAL A 30 3.52 13.28 -1.23
C VAL A 30 2.68 12.68 -0.10
N ALA A 31 3.12 12.80 1.16
CA ALA A 31 2.34 12.35 2.32
C ALA A 31 1.01 13.10 2.47
N ALA A 32 0.99 14.43 2.29
CA ALA A 32 -0.25 15.20 2.34
C ALA A 32 -1.19 14.86 1.17
N GLU A 33 -0.65 14.67 -0.03
CA GLU A 33 -1.42 14.25 -1.20
C GLU A 33 -2.04 12.87 -1.02
N ALA A 34 -1.26 11.89 -0.55
CA ALA A 34 -1.75 10.55 -0.25
C ALA A 34 -2.85 10.59 0.82
N GLN A 35 -2.69 11.38 1.88
CA GLN A 35 -3.72 11.58 2.89
C GLN A 35 -5.00 12.18 2.29
N ALA A 36 -4.89 13.21 1.46
CA ALA A 36 -6.04 13.85 0.83
C ALA A 36 -6.81 12.88 -0.08
N ARG A 37 -6.09 12.08 -0.88
CA ARG A 37 -6.70 11.05 -1.74
C ARG A 37 -7.46 10.00 -0.93
N LEU A 38 -6.83 9.46 0.13
CA LEU A 38 -7.50 8.48 0.99
C LEU A 38 -8.73 9.06 1.70
N LYS A 39 -8.71 10.35 2.12
CA LYS A 39 -9.88 11.04 2.68
C LYS A 39 -11.04 11.17 1.69
N GLN A 40 -10.75 11.21 0.39
CA GLN A 40 -11.74 11.26 -0.69
C GLN A 40 -12.17 9.85 -1.15
N ALA A 41 -11.81 8.80 -0.40
CA ALA A 41 -12.03 7.40 -0.78
C ALA A 41 -11.37 7.01 -2.13
N ILE A 42 -10.30 7.71 -2.52
CA ILE A 42 -9.50 7.37 -3.69
C ILE A 42 -8.38 6.43 -3.23
N PHE A 43 -8.63 5.13 -3.42
CA PHE A 43 -7.67 4.07 -3.07
C PHE A 43 -6.71 3.77 -4.23
N PRO A 44 -5.45 3.37 -3.95
CA PRO A 44 -4.53 2.92 -4.99
C PRO A 44 -4.95 1.55 -5.53
N ALA A 45 -4.62 1.28 -6.80
CA ALA A 45 -4.98 0.04 -7.50
C ALA A 45 -4.51 -1.24 -6.77
N ILE A 46 -3.41 -1.14 -6.01
CA ILE A 46 -2.87 -2.25 -5.22
C ILE A 46 -3.90 -2.86 -4.24
N VAL A 47 -4.86 -2.07 -3.74
CA VAL A 47 -5.90 -2.56 -2.81
C VAL A 47 -6.73 -3.69 -3.43
N ASN A 48 -6.97 -3.62 -4.74
CA ASN A 48 -7.82 -4.59 -5.44
C ASN A 48 -7.13 -5.94 -5.69
N VAL A 49 -5.82 -6.03 -5.44
CA VAL A 49 -5.00 -7.21 -5.78
C VAL A 49 -4.27 -7.79 -4.58
N ILE A 50 -4.49 -7.24 -3.37
CA ILE A 50 -3.88 -7.76 -2.14
C ILE A 50 -4.21 -9.23 -1.95
N ASP A 51 -5.50 -9.58 -2.03
CA ASP A 51 -5.96 -10.95 -1.78
C ASP A 51 -5.41 -11.94 -2.82
N SER A 52 -5.31 -11.51 -4.09
CA SER A 52 -4.83 -12.37 -5.18
C SER A 52 -3.31 -12.50 -5.26
N CYS A 53 -2.57 -11.47 -4.81
CA CYS A 53 -1.11 -11.43 -4.86
C CYS A 53 -0.44 -11.68 -3.51
N SER A 54 -1.21 -11.98 -2.47
CA SER A 54 -0.70 -12.37 -1.15
C SER A 54 -0.07 -13.76 -1.22
N VAL A 55 1.18 -13.85 -0.78
CA VAL A 55 1.89 -15.13 -0.61
C VAL A 55 2.05 -15.51 0.86
N PHE A 56 1.86 -14.55 1.76
CA PHE A 56 1.92 -14.75 3.20
C PHE A 56 1.18 -13.64 3.94
N GLU A 57 0.48 -13.98 5.02
CA GLU A 57 -0.35 -13.06 5.77
C GLU A 57 -0.27 -13.35 7.27
N THR A 58 -0.17 -12.29 8.08
CA THR A 58 -0.34 -12.34 9.54
C THR A 58 -1.53 -11.47 9.94
N GLU A 59 -1.76 -11.25 11.23
CA GLU A 59 -2.79 -10.29 11.66
C GLU A 59 -2.49 -8.86 11.20
N GLU A 60 -1.23 -8.45 11.20
CA GLU A 60 -0.81 -7.04 11.02
C GLU A 60 -0.33 -6.74 9.61
N VAL A 61 0.28 -7.71 8.93
CA VAL A 61 0.97 -7.49 7.64
C VAL A 61 0.58 -8.53 6.60
N VAL A 62 0.74 -8.15 5.33
CA VAL A 62 0.65 -9.02 4.16
C VAL A 62 1.92 -8.89 3.33
N VAL A 63 2.41 -10.01 2.80
CA VAL A 63 3.53 -10.07 1.85
C VAL A 63 2.97 -10.33 0.47
N LEU A 64 3.26 -9.43 -0.46
CA LEU A 64 2.78 -9.47 -1.84
C LEU A 64 3.92 -9.86 -2.78
N ASP A 65 3.64 -10.76 -3.71
CA ASP A 65 4.54 -11.10 -4.82
C ASP A 65 4.50 -10.00 -5.90
N THR A 66 5.66 -9.43 -6.22
CA THR A 66 5.75 -8.32 -7.18
C THR A 66 5.54 -8.75 -8.63
N GLU A 67 5.80 -10.01 -8.98
CA GLU A 67 5.49 -10.54 -10.32
C GLU A 67 3.97 -10.56 -10.53
N CYS A 68 3.21 -10.99 -9.52
CA CYS A 68 1.75 -10.94 -9.53
C CYS A 68 1.21 -9.50 -9.68
N LEU A 69 1.79 -8.55 -8.93
CA LEU A 69 1.42 -7.14 -9.01
C LEU A 69 1.67 -6.56 -10.41
N ALA A 70 2.77 -6.95 -11.07
CA ALA A 70 3.12 -6.49 -12.41
C ALA A 70 2.15 -7.00 -13.49
N ILE A 71 1.75 -8.27 -13.41
CA ILE A 71 0.80 -8.89 -14.36
C ILE A 71 -0.55 -8.15 -14.33
N THR A 72 -1.02 -7.82 -13.13
CA THR A 72 -2.35 -7.22 -12.95
C THR A 72 -2.38 -5.72 -13.28
N SER A 73 -1.22 -5.09 -13.47
CA SER A 73 -1.10 -3.67 -13.87
C SER A 73 -1.25 -3.41 -15.37
N ASN A 74 -1.21 -4.47 -16.20
CA ASN A 74 -1.31 -4.42 -17.66
C ASN A 74 -2.70 -4.85 -18.19
N SER A 75 -3.72 -4.94 -17.32
CA SER A 75 -5.09 -5.37 -17.67
C SER A 75 -6.10 -4.25 -17.52
#